data_AF-A0A8S2XTC8-F1
#
_entry.id   AF-A0A8S2XTC8-F1
#
_cell.length_a   1.000
_cell.length_b   1.000
_cell.length_c   1.000
_cell.angle_alpha   90.00
_cell.angle_beta   90.00
_cell.angle_gamma   90.00
#
_symmetry.space_group_name_H-M   'P 1'
#
loop_
_entity.id
_entity.type
_entity.pdbx_description
1 polymer ?
#
loop_
_entity_poly.entity_id
_entity_poly.type
_entity_poly.pdbx_seq_one_letter_code
_entity_poly.pdbx_strand_id
1 'polypeptide(L)'
;LIPLHIVGETWANIMSEYTPDDPAATIFNDYITDTYVDDDAIFSSFIWNDHDLIITDQPRTNNHVEGFHNRLKQHFGVHPHIYEFIEALKEENKYNYTRYTESFTQTVKRKK
;
A
#
# COMPACT_ATOMS: atom_id res chain seq x y z
N LEU A 1 -8.63 7.66 6.11
CA LEU A 1 -7.88 8.40 5.07
C LEU A 1 -8.87 9.29 4.35
N ILE A 2 -8.40 10.35 3.66
CA ILE A 2 -9.26 11.29 2.92
C ILE A 2 -9.06 11.10 1.41
N PRO A 3 -10.10 11.33 0.59
CA PRO A 3 -9.98 11.31 -0.86
C PRO A 3 -8.86 12.22 -1.38
N LEU A 4 -8.16 11.77 -2.42
CA LEU A 4 -7.05 12.51 -3.04
C LEU A 4 -7.39 13.98 -3.35
N HIS A 5 -8.56 14.21 -3.95
CA HIS A 5 -8.98 15.55 -4.40
C HIS A 5 -9.27 16.54 -3.27
N ILE A 6 -9.33 16.11 -2.00
CA ILE A 6 -9.51 17.01 -0.85
C ILE A 6 -8.28 17.10 0.04
N VAL A 7 -7.17 16.43 -0.32
CA VAL A 7 -5.94 16.43 0.49
C VAL A 7 -5.40 17.84 0.67
N GLY A 8 -5.24 18.59 -0.42
CA GLY A 8 -4.74 19.97 -0.39
C GLY A 8 -5.64 20.92 0.40
N GLU A 9 -6.94 20.90 0.16
CA GLU A 9 -7.92 21.73 0.89
C GLU A 9 -7.91 21.40 2.39
N THR A 10 -7.94 20.12 2.74
CA THR A 10 -7.93 19.68 4.14
C THR A 10 -6.65 20.12 4.85
N TRP A 11 -5.50 19.97 4.18
CA TRP A 11 -4.22 20.44 4.71
C TRP A 11 -4.22 21.95 4.94
N ALA A 12 -4.62 22.74 3.95
CA ALA A 12 -4.68 24.20 4.06
C ALA A 12 -5.57 24.66 5.22
N ASN A 13 -6.74 24.03 5.40
CA ASN A 13 -7.63 24.32 6.51
C ASN A 13 -6.97 24.04 7.87
N ILE A 14 -6.33 22.88 8.04
CA ILE A 14 -5.63 22.54 9.29
C ILE A 14 -4.49 23.52 9.56
N MET A 15 -3.70 23.86 8.54
CA MET A 15 -2.61 24.82 8.72
C MET A 15 -3.14 26.20 9.10
N SER A 16 -4.24 26.65 8.51
CA SER A 16 -4.82 27.95 8.85
C SER A 16 -5.33 28.05 10.30
N GLU A 17 -5.81 26.94 10.87
CA GLU A 17 -6.40 26.90 12.21
C GLU A 17 -5.35 26.63 13.31
N TYR A 18 -4.34 25.81 13.02
CA TYR A 18 -3.46 25.24 14.04
C TYR A 18 -1.99 25.67 13.95
N THR A 19 -1.58 26.43 12.91
CA THR A 19 -0.18 26.88 12.81
C THR A 19 0.14 27.86 13.94
N PRO A 20 1.11 27.57 14.82
CA PRO A 20 1.58 28.52 15.83
C PRO A 20 2.19 29.75 15.18
N ASP A 21 2.17 30.88 15.90
CA ASP A 21 2.91 32.09 15.52
C ASP A 21 4.42 31.91 15.78
N ASP A 22 5.02 30.98 15.03
CA ASP A 22 6.43 30.61 15.07
C ASP A 22 6.94 30.44 13.63
N PRO A 23 7.95 31.21 13.19
CA PRO A 23 8.55 31.04 11.87
C PRO A 23 8.99 29.60 11.54
N ALA A 24 9.40 28.82 12.55
CA ALA A 24 9.77 27.42 12.33
C ALA A 24 8.58 26.55 11.91
N ALA A 25 7.38 26.85 12.42
CA ALA A 25 6.16 26.15 12.04
C ALA A 25 5.77 26.45 10.59
N THR A 26 5.88 27.70 10.17
CA THR A 26 5.64 28.09 8.76
C THR A 26 6.60 27.36 7.82
N ILE A 27 7.91 27.37 8.14
CA ILE A 27 8.92 26.67 7.32
C ILE A 27 8.62 25.17 7.21
N PHE A 28 8.19 24.55 8.32
CA PHE A 28 7.80 23.15 8.32
C PHE A 28 6.58 22.90 7.43
N ASN A 29 5.55 23.75 7.52
CA ASN A 29 4.33 23.61 6.74
C ASN A 29 4.58 23.81 5.24
N ASP A 30 5.41 24.79 4.87
CA ASP A 30 5.82 25.01 3.49
C ASP A 30 6.56 23.78 2.95
N TYR A 31 7.51 23.24 3.73
CA TYR A 31 8.21 22.01 3.37
C TYR A 31 7.25 20.83 3.14
N ILE A 32 6.29 20.60 4.04
CA ILE A 32 5.32 19.52 3.87
C ILE A 32 4.43 19.76 2.65
N THR A 33 4.03 21.00 2.41
CA THR A 33 3.19 21.39 1.28
C THR A 33 3.88 21.05 -0.03
N ASP A 34 5.09 21.57 -0.23
CA ASP A 34 5.89 21.40 -1.44
C ASP A 34 6.35 19.94 -1.65
N THR A 35 6.52 19.19 -0.56
CA THR A 35 7.07 17.83 -0.64
C THR A 35 5.97 16.78 -0.82
N TYR A 36 4.79 16.96 -0.23
CA TYR A 36 3.77 15.89 -0.15
C TYR A 36 2.35 16.26 -0.55
N VAL A 37 1.95 17.53 -0.44
CA VAL A 37 0.53 17.91 -0.49
C VAL A 37 0.14 18.56 -1.80
N ASP A 38 0.99 19.45 -2.33
CA ASP A 38 0.70 20.19 -3.54
C ASP A 38 0.53 19.26 -4.76
N ASP A 39 -0.18 19.74 -5.78
CA ASP A 39 -0.43 18.95 -6.99
C ASP A 39 0.88 18.62 -7.73
N ASP A 40 1.84 19.56 -7.67
CA ASP A 40 3.19 19.44 -8.23
C ASP A 40 4.24 18.96 -7.19
N ALA A 41 3.79 18.41 -6.05
CA ALA A 41 4.69 17.98 -4.98
C ALA A 41 5.65 16.85 -5.42
N ILE A 42 6.86 16.85 -4.83
CA ILE A 42 7.92 15.85 -5.10
C ILE A 42 7.37 14.43 -4.93
N PHE A 43 6.60 14.21 -3.86
CA PHE A 43 5.91 12.97 -3.57
C PHE A 43 4.41 13.24 -3.53
N SER A 44 3.86 13.42 -4.73
CA SER A 44 2.42 13.60 -4.96
C SER A 44 1.57 12.61 -4.14
N SER A 45 0.42 13.08 -3.67
CA SER A 45 -0.52 12.31 -2.84
C SER A 45 -0.96 10.99 -3.47
N PHE A 46 -0.92 10.86 -4.80
CA PHE A 46 -1.14 9.60 -5.52
C PHE A 46 -0.18 8.47 -5.13
N ILE A 47 1.01 8.78 -4.62
CA ILE A 47 2.03 7.78 -4.26
C ILE A 47 1.77 7.20 -2.87
N TRP A 48 1.32 8.02 -1.92
CA TRP A 48 1.27 7.64 -0.50
C TRP A 48 -0.15 7.53 0.07
N ASN A 49 -1.17 8.02 -0.63
CA ASN A 49 -2.55 8.00 -0.14
C ASN A 49 -3.25 6.68 -0.50
N ASP A 50 -3.54 5.86 0.52
CA ASP A 50 -4.24 4.57 0.36
C ASP A 50 -5.77 4.67 0.48
N HIS A 51 -6.39 5.85 0.44
CA HIS A 51 -7.84 6.02 0.64
C HIS A 51 -8.63 5.10 -0.29
N ASP A 52 -8.31 5.13 -1.57
CA ASP A 52 -9.03 4.37 -2.59
C ASP A 52 -8.82 2.86 -2.41
N LEU A 53 -7.63 2.44 -1.96
CA LEU A 53 -7.33 1.05 -1.63
C LEU A 53 -8.18 0.57 -0.44
N ILE A 54 -8.40 1.41 0.58
CA ILE A 54 -9.23 1.06 1.73
C ILE A 54 -10.69 0.88 1.32
N ILE A 55 -11.26 1.83 0.58
CA ILE A 55 -12.70 1.77 0.20
C ILE A 55 -12.98 0.62 -0.78
N THR A 56 -11.97 0.19 -1.54
CA THR A 56 -12.07 -0.93 -2.48
C THR A 56 -11.62 -2.28 -1.89
N ASP A 57 -11.32 -2.34 -0.59
CA ASP A 57 -10.83 -3.55 0.11
C ASP A 57 -9.59 -4.17 -0.58
N GLN A 58 -8.71 -3.32 -1.11
CA GLN A 58 -7.46 -3.72 -1.75
C GLN A 58 -6.28 -3.71 -0.75
N PRO A 59 -5.23 -4.52 -0.99
CA PRO A 59 -4.03 -4.49 -0.17
C PRO A 59 -3.35 -3.11 -0.18
N ARG A 60 -3.11 -2.55 1.00
CA ARG A 60 -2.40 -1.27 1.20
C ARG A 60 -0.87 -1.38 1.04
N THR A 61 -0.35 -2.60 1.12
CA THR A 61 1.09 -2.85 1.06
C THR A 61 1.38 -4.00 0.10
N ASN A 62 2.59 -4.00 -0.43
CA ASN A 62 3.12 -5.07 -1.29
C ASN A 62 3.54 -6.33 -0.50
N ASN A 63 3.26 -6.42 0.80
CA ASN A 63 3.65 -7.53 1.68
C ASN A 63 3.25 -8.91 1.11
N HIS A 64 2.10 -8.99 0.44
CA HIS A 64 1.64 -10.24 -0.17
C HIS A 64 2.54 -10.67 -1.35
N VAL A 65 2.99 -9.72 -2.17
CA VAL A 65 3.91 -9.96 -3.30
C VAL A 65 5.30 -10.31 -2.78
N GLU A 66 5.77 -9.60 -1.75
CA GLU A 66 7.06 -9.88 -1.12
C GLU A 66 7.10 -11.28 -0.52
N GLY A 67 6.03 -11.67 0.19
CA GLY A 67 5.88 -13.01 0.75
C GLY A 67 5.84 -14.09 -0.33
N PHE A 68 5.11 -13.85 -1.43
CA PHE A 68 5.09 -14.74 -2.59
C PHE A 68 6.49 -14.92 -3.19
N HIS A 69 7.20 -13.83 -3.49
CA HIS A 69 8.54 -13.89 -4.07
C HIS A 69 9.53 -14.57 -3.13
N ASN A 70 9.45 -14.31 -1.82
CA ASN A 70 10.31 -14.95 -0.84
C ASN A 70 10.11 -16.48 -0.83
N ARG A 71 8.85 -16.94 -0.85
CA ARG A 71 8.54 -18.38 -0.86
C ARG A 71 8.90 -19.03 -2.19
N LEU A 72 8.60 -18.39 -3.32
CA LEU A 72 8.97 -18.88 -4.65
C LEU A 72 10.49 -19.07 -4.77
N LYS A 73 11.29 -18.11 -4.30
CA LYS A 73 12.76 -18.21 -4.31
C LYS A 73 13.31 -19.38 -3.48
N GLN A 74 12.55 -19.92 -2.53
CA GLN A 74 12.98 -21.08 -1.74
C GLN A 74 12.84 -22.40 -2.50
N HIS A 75 12.08 -22.43 -3.60
CA HIS A 75 11.82 -23.66 -4.37
C HIS A 75 12.93 -23.98 -5.37
N PHE A 76 13.82 -23.04 -5.67
CA PHE A 76 14.89 -23.26 -6.66
C PHE A 76 16.17 -22.47 -6.36
N GLY A 77 17.29 -22.98 -6.88
CA GLY A 77 18.59 -22.32 -6.80
C GLY A 77 18.75 -21.17 -7.81
N VAL A 78 19.97 -20.64 -7.91
CA VAL A 78 20.28 -19.58 -8.88
C VAL A 78 20.24 -20.17 -10.30
N HIS A 79 19.42 -19.59 -11.17
CA HIS A 79 19.17 -20.02 -12.56
C HIS A 79 18.57 -21.45 -12.69
N PRO A 80 17.32 -21.68 -12.25
CA PRO A 80 16.66 -22.97 -12.45
C PRO A 80 16.46 -23.31 -13.93
N HIS A 81 16.37 -24.59 -14.23
CA HIS A 81 15.86 -25.02 -15.53
C HIS A 81 14.39 -24.59 -15.67
N ILE A 82 13.93 -24.26 -16.88
CA ILE A 82 12.56 -23.75 -17.10
C ILE A 82 11.48 -24.69 -16.56
N TYR A 83 11.68 -26.00 -16.63
CA TYR A 83 10.75 -26.99 -16.07
C TYR A 83 10.69 -26.94 -14.54
N GLU A 84 11.82 -26.76 -13.85
CA GLU A 84 11.84 -26.63 -12.38
C GLU A 84 11.11 -25.35 -11.95
N PHE A 85 11.34 -24.26 -12.68
CA PHE A 85 10.64 -23.01 -12.44
C PHE A 85 9.12 -23.14 -12.64
N ILE A 86 8.68 -23.84 -13.69
CA ILE A 86 7.26 -24.10 -13.94
C ILE A 86 6.63 -24.93 -12.81
N GLU A 87 7.32 -25.97 -12.32
CA GLU A 87 6.80 -26.76 -11.20
C GLU A 87 6.70 -25.94 -9.92
N ALA A 88 7.71 -25.12 -9.60
CA ALA A 88 7.67 -24.20 -8.47
C ALA A 88 6.47 -23.22 -8.55
N LEU A 89 6.17 -22.69 -9.74
CA LEU A 89 5.00 -21.84 -9.95
C LEU A 89 3.68 -22.57 -9.71
N LYS A 90 3.57 -23.85 -10.10
CA LYS A 90 2.38 -24.67 -9.85
C LYS A 90 2.19 -24.92 -8.36
N GLU A 91 3.26 -25.23 -7.64
CA GLU A 91 3.22 -25.45 -6.19
C GLU A 91 2.81 -24.18 -5.44
N GLU A 92 3.38 -23.05 -5.82
CA GLU A 92 3.02 -21.73 -5.31
C GLU A 92 1.54 -21.40 -5.55
N ASN A 93 1.04 -21.65 -6.76
CA ASN A 93 -0.36 -21.44 -7.10
C ASN A 93 -1.29 -22.31 -6.24
N LYS A 94 -0.92 -23.59 -6.04
CA LYS A 94 -1.68 -24.52 -5.18
C LYS A 94 -1.72 -24.05 -3.73
N TYR A 95 -0.60 -23.57 -3.20
CA TYR A 95 -0.54 -23.00 -1.85
C TYR A 95 -1.46 -21.79 -1.71
N ASN A 96 -1.37 -20.83 -2.64
CA ASN A 96 -2.16 -19.59 -2.59
C ASN A 96 -3.66 -19.88 -2.71
N TYR A 97 -4.06 -20.81 -3.57
CA TYR A 97 -5.46 -21.23 -3.70
C TYR A 97 -6.01 -21.85 -2.39
N THR A 98 -5.20 -22.69 -1.73
CA THR A 98 -5.58 -23.30 -0.45
C THR A 98 -5.79 -22.22 0.62
N ARG A 99 -4.86 -21.27 0.73
CA ARG A 99 -4.98 -20.11 1.65
C ARG A 99 -6.19 -19.24 1.37
N TYR A 100 -6.49 -18.98 0.10
CA TYR A 100 -7.65 -18.22 -0.31
C TYR A 100 -8.97 -18.91 0.08
N THR A 101 -9.07 -20.22 -0.13
CA THR A 101 -10.27 -20.98 0.25
C THR A 101 -10.46 -21.06 1.77
N GLU A 102 -9.37 -21.21 2.53
CA GLU A 102 -9.39 -21.14 4.00
C GLU A 102 -9.85 -19.78 4.51
N SER A 103 -9.29 -18.68 3.97
CA SER A 103 -9.66 -17.32 4.39
C SER A 103 -11.12 -17.01 4.07
N PHE A 104 -11.60 -17.38 2.88
CA PHE A 104 -13.00 -17.25 2.50
C PHE A 104 -13.93 -17.99 3.48
N THR A 105 -13.58 -19.22 3.84
CA THR A 105 -14.36 -20.04 4.79
C THR A 105 -14.44 -19.40 6.18
N GLN A 106 -13.35 -18.79 6.65
CA GLN A 106 -13.32 -18.09 7.95
C GLN A 106 -14.18 -16.81 7.92
N THR A 107 -14.16 -16.06 6.83
CA THR A 107 -14.98 -14.85 6.67
C THR A 107 -16.47 -15.18 6.67
N VAL A 108 -16.88 -16.28 6.04
CA VAL A 108 -18.28 -16.76 6.08
C VAL A 108 -18.71 -17.14 7.50
N LYS A 109 -17.83 -17.80 8.27
CA LYS A 109 -18.13 -18.17 9.66
C LYS A 109 -18.28 -16.96 10.58
N ARG A 110 -17.52 -15.88 10.36
CA ARG A 110 -17.61 -14.64 11.16
C ARG A 110 -18.88 -13.83 10.91
N LYS A 111 -19.58 -14.04 9.78
CA LYS A 111 -20.82 -13.34 9.42
C LYS A 111 -22.10 -14.07 9.86
N LYS A 112 -21.99 -15.28 10.41
CA LYS A 112 -23.11 -16.04 11.00
C LYS A 112 -23.08 -15.90 12.52
#